data_AF-A0A5N5XJL1-F1
#
_entry.id   AF-A0A5N5XJL1-F1
#
_cell.length_a   1.000
_cell.length_b   1.000
_cell.length_c   1.000
_cell.angle_alpha   90.00
_cell.angle_beta   90.00
_cell.angle_gamma   90.00
#
_symmetry.space_group_name_H-M   'P 1'
#
loop_
_entity.id
_entity.type
_entity.pdbx_description
1 polymer ?
#
loop_
_entity_poly.entity_id
_entity_poly.type
_entity_poly.pdbx_seq_one_letter_code
_entity_poly.pdbx_strand_id
1 'polypeptide(L)'
;MATFPLFTDPRASAYAHQDLEEATQFSCFGFHHGPIATTPPVRAIPTEPNTVEMTGWDDTSLKLSKVQGGVCWLEVGAGRMCGMVFDNAPSLYRHMRLNVANNPRGNIVIAEKIVGEQAIRKYVRDQHWRHADFLYEPGRGPLGGIIDNTATQLESIAALDPVFAEHFGTRFHRDTVISMSRSGERGL
;
A
#
# COMPACT_ATOMS: atom_id res chain seq x y z
N MET A 1 -5.89 7.70 23.41
CA MET A 1 -6.72 8.03 22.24
C MET A 1 -6.10 9.25 21.58
N ALA A 2 -5.70 9.14 20.31
CA ALA A 2 -5.23 10.31 19.56
C ALA A 2 -6.41 11.27 19.37
N THR A 3 -6.25 12.52 19.81
CA THR A 3 -7.27 13.55 19.64
C THR A 3 -7.00 14.23 18.32
N PHE A 4 -7.87 14.03 17.32
CA PHE A 4 -7.73 14.72 16.05
C PHE A 4 -8.10 16.19 16.20
N PRO A 5 -7.36 17.11 15.54
CA PRO A 5 -7.80 18.48 15.47
C PRO A 5 -9.15 18.57 14.74
N LEU A 6 -9.92 19.60 15.05
CA LEU A 6 -11.19 19.84 14.37
C LEU A 6 -10.90 20.34 12.95
N PHE A 7 -11.24 19.51 11.96
CA PHE A 7 -11.15 19.88 10.55
C PHE A 7 -12.40 20.64 10.11
N THR A 8 -12.19 21.61 9.23
CA THR A 8 -13.21 22.44 8.59
C THR A 8 -13.83 21.77 7.38
N ASP A 9 -13.08 20.94 6.63
CA ASP A 9 -13.63 20.18 5.52
C ASP A 9 -14.28 18.88 6.05
N PRO A 10 -15.60 18.66 5.83
CA PRO A 10 -16.27 17.47 6.33
C PRO A 10 -15.71 16.16 5.77
N ARG A 11 -15.06 16.19 4.59
CA ARG A 11 -14.41 15.03 3.96
C ARG A 11 -13.17 14.58 4.73
N ALA A 12 -12.54 15.47 5.52
CA ALA A 12 -11.39 15.12 6.35
C ALA A 12 -11.71 14.00 7.36
N SER A 13 -12.99 13.88 7.78
CA SER A 13 -13.44 12.79 8.66
C SER A 13 -13.21 11.39 8.08
N ALA A 14 -13.22 11.23 6.76
CA ALA A 14 -12.92 9.95 6.10
C ALA A 14 -11.43 9.57 6.18
N TYR A 15 -10.56 10.53 6.52
CA TYR A 15 -9.10 10.41 6.58
C TYR A 15 -8.52 10.67 7.97
N ALA A 16 -9.36 11.05 8.94
CA ALA A 16 -8.96 11.36 10.29
C ALA A 16 -10.01 10.82 11.28
N HIS A 17 -10.19 9.50 11.26
CA HIS A 17 -11.03 8.76 12.18
C HIS A 17 -10.26 7.61 12.82
N GLN A 18 -10.66 7.20 14.03
CA GLN A 18 -9.99 6.16 14.79
C GLN A 18 -9.89 4.83 14.04
N ASP A 19 -10.95 4.41 13.35
CA ASP A 19 -10.93 3.18 12.53
C ASP A 19 -9.82 3.17 11.48
N LEU A 20 -9.48 4.34 10.93
CA LEU A 20 -8.39 4.46 9.98
C LEU A 20 -7.04 4.35 10.67
N GLU A 21 -6.90 4.85 11.90
CA GLU A 21 -5.67 4.67 12.67
C GLU A 21 -5.43 3.22 13.06
N GLU A 22 -6.50 2.51 13.37
CA GLU A 22 -6.48 1.10 13.73
C GLU A 22 -6.34 0.19 12.49
N ALA A 23 -6.51 0.74 11.28
CA ALA A 23 -6.20 0.06 10.03
C ALA A 23 -4.68 -0.12 9.89
N THR A 24 -4.20 -1.22 10.46
CA THR A 24 -2.80 -1.63 10.38
C THR A 24 -2.50 -2.30 9.04
N GLN A 25 -1.23 -2.22 8.61
CA GLN A 25 -0.75 -2.93 7.41
C GLN A 25 -0.93 -4.46 7.52
N PHE A 26 -0.82 -4.99 8.75
CA PHE A 26 -0.96 -6.39 9.11
C PHE A 26 -2.23 -6.61 9.93
N SER A 27 -3.22 -7.27 9.34
CA SER A 27 -4.46 -7.63 10.05
C SER A 27 -4.65 -9.16 10.12
N CYS A 28 -5.74 -9.60 10.75
CA CYS A 28 -6.15 -11.00 10.69
C CYS A 28 -6.47 -11.49 9.26
N PHE A 29 -6.50 -10.59 8.27
CA PHE A 29 -6.63 -10.91 6.85
C PHE A 29 -5.29 -10.99 6.10
N GLY A 30 -4.17 -10.64 6.75
CA GLY A 30 -2.84 -10.60 6.14
C GLY A 30 -2.36 -9.20 5.76
N PHE A 31 -1.37 -9.13 4.87
CA PHE A 31 -0.84 -7.85 4.37
C PHE A 31 -1.75 -7.17 3.37
N HIS A 32 -2.10 -5.90 3.64
CA HIS A 32 -2.90 -5.08 2.73
C HIS A 32 -2.07 -4.33 1.67
N HIS A 33 -0.88 -3.83 2.02
CA HIS A 33 0.01 -3.06 1.15
C HIS A 33 1.43 -2.96 1.78
N GLY A 34 2.31 -2.15 1.19
CA GLY A 34 3.69 -1.95 1.68
C GLY A 34 4.62 -3.14 1.36
N PRO A 35 5.90 -3.10 1.72
CA PRO A 35 6.87 -4.13 1.33
C PRO A 35 6.41 -5.52 1.75
N ILE A 36 6.22 -6.40 0.77
CA ILE A 36 5.85 -7.79 0.99
C ILE A 36 7.08 -8.66 0.71
N ALA A 37 7.70 -9.18 1.76
CA ALA A 37 8.87 -10.03 1.65
C ALA A 37 8.57 -11.30 0.82
N THR A 38 9.46 -11.61 -0.13
CA THR A 38 9.41 -12.86 -0.90
C THR A 38 10.15 -14.00 -0.20
N THR A 39 11.02 -13.66 0.75
CA THR A 39 11.77 -14.60 1.58
C THR A 39 11.08 -14.82 2.92
N PRO A 40 10.86 -16.09 3.32
CA PRO A 40 10.45 -16.40 4.67
C PRO A 40 11.50 -15.86 5.67
N PRO A 41 11.09 -15.17 6.74
CA PRO A 41 12.01 -14.76 7.79
C PRO A 41 12.55 -15.99 8.51
N VAL A 42 13.79 -15.89 8.95
CA VAL A 42 14.39 -16.91 9.80
C VAL A 42 13.65 -16.92 11.13
N ARG A 43 13.30 -18.10 11.65
CA ARG A 43 12.72 -18.19 13.00
C ARG A 43 13.73 -17.66 14.00
N ALA A 44 13.25 -16.80 14.89
CA ALA A 44 14.06 -16.34 16.01
C ALA A 44 14.46 -17.52 16.91
N ILE A 45 15.69 -17.46 17.40
CA ILE A 45 16.18 -18.33 18.47
C ILE A 45 15.37 -17.95 19.74
N PRO A 46 15.11 -18.85 20.71
CA PRO A 46 14.24 -18.54 21.87
C PRO A 46 14.60 -17.29 22.71
N THR A 47 15.79 -16.73 22.51
CA THR A 47 16.29 -15.51 23.17
C THR A 47 16.17 -14.25 22.30
N GLU A 48 15.69 -14.36 21.07
CA GLU A 48 15.60 -13.27 20.10
C GLU A 48 14.14 -12.92 19.78
N PRO A 49 13.87 -11.67 19.35
CA PRO A 49 12.52 -11.26 18.94
C PRO A 49 12.02 -12.10 17.77
N ASN A 50 10.79 -12.62 17.87
CA ASN A 50 10.18 -13.39 16.79
C ASN A 50 9.88 -12.52 15.57
N THR A 51 10.82 -12.51 14.62
CA THR A 51 10.68 -11.79 13.35
C THR A 51 9.55 -12.30 12.48
N VAL A 52 9.04 -13.51 12.71
CA VAL A 52 7.91 -14.10 11.97
C VAL A 52 6.58 -13.42 12.31
N GLU A 53 6.37 -13.09 13.60
CA GLU A 53 5.14 -12.42 14.06
C GLU A 53 4.98 -11.01 13.47
N MET A 54 6.09 -10.30 13.25
CA MET A 54 6.08 -8.94 12.71
C MET A 54 6.02 -8.85 11.19
N THR A 55 6.19 -9.97 10.51
CA THR A 55 6.32 -10.06 9.04
C THR A 55 5.14 -10.77 8.40
N GLY A 56 4.09 -11.08 9.18
CA GLY A 56 2.83 -11.72 8.78
C GLY A 56 2.96 -13.07 8.08
N TRP A 57 4.02 -13.79 8.42
CA TRP A 57 4.20 -15.19 8.08
C TRP A 57 3.52 -16.07 9.15
N ASP A 58 2.90 -17.16 8.72
CA ASP A 58 2.24 -18.14 9.60
C ASP A 58 3.11 -19.40 9.79
N ASP A 59 4.42 -19.21 9.98
CA ASP A 59 5.47 -20.23 10.04
C ASP A 59 5.77 -20.98 8.74
N THR A 60 4.82 -21.08 7.81
CA THR A 60 4.97 -21.88 6.57
C THR A 60 4.66 -21.10 5.30
N SER A 61 3.86 -20.04 5.42
CA SER A 61 3.43 -19.23 4.29
C SER A 61 3.22 -17.78 4.67
N LEU A 62 3.25 -16.93 3.66
CA LEU A 62 2.93 -15.52 3.82
C LEU A 62 1.41 -15.35 3.76
N LYS A 63 0.84 -14.72 4.77
CA LYS A 63 -0.59 -14.40 4.78
C LYS A 63 -0.84 -13.08 4.07
N LEU A 64 -1.36 -13.16 2.86
CA LEU A 64 -1.72 -11.99 2.05
C LEU A 64 -3.21 -11.65 2.19
N SER A 65 -3.53 -10.36 2.22
CA SER A 65 -4.91 -9.90 2.06
C SER A 65 -5.39 -10.21 0.64
N LYS A 66 -6.63 -10.66 0.49
CA LYS A 66 -7.34 -10.72 -0.79
C LYS A 66 -7.90 -9.36 -1.22
N VAL A 67 -7.57 -8.31 -0.48
CA VAL A 67 -7.86 -6.94 -0.83
C VAL A 67 -6.54 -6.28 -1.11
N GLN A 68 -6.31 -6.03 -2.38
CA GLN A 68 -5.12 -5.40 -2.92
C GLN A 68 -5.59 -4.36 -3.92
N GLY A 69 -5.10 -3.13 -3.78
CA GLY A 69 -5.52 -1.96 -4.57
C GLY A 69 -5.10 -1.97 -6.04
N GLY A 70 -4.86 -3.15 -6.63
CA GLY A 70 -4.36 -3.31 -7.99
C GLY A 70 -2.86 -3.06 -8.13
N VAL A 71 -2.11 -2.86 -7.04
CA VAL A 71 -0.65 -2.67 -7.07
C VAL A 71 0.05 -3.91 -6.50
N CYS A 72 1.11 -4.37 -7.17
CA CYS A 72 1.94 -5.46 -6.66
C CYS A 72 3.01 -4.91 -5.70
N TRP A 73 2.91 -5.30 -4.43
CA TRP A 73 3.82 -4.84 -3.39
C TRP A 73 4.94 -5.83 -3.04
N LEU A 74 5.12 -6.86 -3.86
CA LEU A 74 6.17 -7.87 -3.64
C LEU A 74 7.55 -7.23 -3.71
N GLU A 75 8.38 -7.49 -2.70
CA GLU A 75 9.78 -7.10 -2.68
C GLU A 75 10.56 -7.97 -3.68
N VAL A 76 11.13 -7.32 -4.69
CA VAL A 76 11.96 -7.93 -5.74
C VAL A 76 13.45 -7.86 -5.40
N GLY A 77 13.82 -7.24 -4.27
CA GLY A 77 15.15 -7.27 -3.67
C GLY A 77 15.60 -5.90 -3.12
N ALA A 78 16.40 -5.92 -2.05
CA ALA A 78 17.02 -4.73 -1.44
C ALA A 78 16.03 -3.62 -1.06
N GLY A 79 14.84 -3.98 -0.55
CA GLY A 79 13.77 -3.03 -0.21
C GLY A 79 13.00 -2.48 -1.41
N ARG A 80 13.35 -2.87 -2.64
CA ARG A 80 12.62 -2.52 -3.85
C ARG A 80 11.42 -3.43 -4.05
N MET A 81 10.25 -2.84 -4.29
CA MET A 81 9.00 -3.51 -4.58
C MET A 81 8.72 -3.57 -6.08
N CYS A 82 7.88 -4.50 -6.50
CA CYS A 82 7.49 -4.68 -7.89
C CYS A 82 6.80 -3.42 -8.45
N GLY A 83 5.71 -2.94 -7.83
CA GLY A 83 5.00 -1.73 -8.26
C GLY A 83 4.09 -1.89 -9.47
N MET A 84 4.12 -3.04 -10.16
CA MET A 84 3.21 -3.31 -11.28
C MET A 84 1.75 -3.14 -10.89
N VAL A 85 0.98 -2.65 -11.85
CA VAL A 85 -0.40 -2.25 -11.67
C VAL A 85 -1.34 -3.15 -12.48
N PHE A 86 -2.51 -3.46 -11.93
CA PHE A 86 -3.50 -4.38 -12.48
C PHE A 86 -4.90 -3.81 -12.31
N ASP A 87 -5.69 -3.88 -13.36
CA ASP A 87 -7.08 -3.38 -13.37
C ASP A 87 -8.05 -4.30 -12.61
N ASN A 88 -7.62 -5.51 -12.28
CA ASN A 88 -8.44 -6.48 -11.57
C ASN A 88 -7.61 -7.39 -10.64
N ALA A 89 -8.24 -7.79 -9.54
CA ALA A 89 -7.61 -8.62 -8.52
C ALA A 89 -7.14 -10.00 -9.05
N PRO A 90 -7.88 -10.72 -9.93
CA PRO A 90 -7.41 -11.99 -10.50
C PRO A 90 -6.05 -11.89 -11.22
N SER A 91 -5.83 -10.81 -11.98
CA SER A 91 -4.58 -10.59 -12.71
C SER A 91 -3.42 -10.32 -11.76
N LEU A 92 -3.65 -9.49 -10.73
CA LEU A 92 -2.67 -9.26 -9.67
C LEU A 92 -2.33 -10.56 -8.93
N TYR A 93 -3.33 -11.36 -8.54
CA TYR A 93 -3.06 -12.64 -7.86
C TYR A 93 -2.32 -13.64 -8.74
N ARG A 94 -2.63 -13.67 -10.04
CA ARG A 94 -1.88 -14.49 -10.99
C ARG A 94 -0.43 -14.05 -11.04
N HIS A 95 -0.17 -12.74 -11.14
CA HIS A 95 1.18 -12.19 -11.12
C HIS A 95 1.91 -12.54 -9.81
N MET A 96 1.27 -12.34 -8.65
CA MET A 96 1.88 -12.66 -7.36
C MET A 96 2.15 -14.16 -7.19
N ARG A 97 1.26 -15.05 -7.65
CA ARG A 97 1.47 -16.52 -7.58
C ARG A 97 2.68 -17.00 -8.37
N LEU A 98 3.06 -16.29 -9.44
CA LEU A 98 4.28 -16.61 -10.19
C LEU A 98 5.54 -16.22 -9.42
N ASN A 99 5.44 -15.34 -8.43
CA ASN A 99 6.56 -14.79 -7.67
C ASN A 99 6.57 -15.26 -6.19
N VAL A 100 5.45 -15.74 -5.67
CA VAL A 100 5.29 -16.26 -4.29
C VAL A 100 4.43 -17.53 -4.33
N ALA A 101 4.97 -18.64 -3.85
CA ALA A 101 4.41 -19.99 -4.04
C ALA A 101 3.04 -20.21 -3.33
N ASN A 102 2.75 -19.49 -2.24
CA ASN A 102 1.60 -19.75 -1.37
C ASN A 102 0.69 -18.53 -1.19
N ASN A 103 0.07 -18.07 -2.28
CA ASN A 103 -0.92 -16.97 -2.26
C ASN A 103 -2.31 -17.50 -1.81
N PRO A 104 -3.11 -16.76 -1.01
CA PRO A 104 -4.41 -17.21 -0.53
C PRO A 104 -5.38 -17.50 -1.68
N ARG A 105 -6.25 -18.48 -1.45
CA ARG A 105 -7.32 -18.88 -2.38
C ARG A 105 -8.69 -18.50 -1.81
N GLY A 106 -9.64 -18.15 -2.67
CA GLY A 106 -11.06 -17.93 -2.32
C GLY A 106 -11.56 -16.50 -2.44
N ASN A 107 -12.86 -16.31 -2.21
CA ASN A 107 -13.55 -15.01 -2.35
C ASN A 107 -13.17 -14.02 -1.24
N ILE A 108 -13.31 -12.73 -1.56
CA ILE A 108 -13.13 -11.60 -0.63
C ILE A 108 -14.40 -11.47 0.21
N VAL A 109 -14.25 -11.35 1.53
CA VAL A 109 -15.38 -10.99 2.40
C VAL A 109 -15.50 -9.47 2.52
N ILE A 110 -16.71 -8.95 2.72
CA ILE A 110 -16.96 -7.49 2.74
C ILE A 110 -16.12 -6.79 3.82
N ALA A 111 -15.98 -7.40 5.01
CA ALA A 111 -15.17 -6.87 6.09
C ALA A 111 -13.69 -6.71 5.70
N GLU A 112 -13.14 -7.69 5.00
CA GLU A 112 -11.77 -7.66 4.48
C GLU A 112 -11.60 -6.51 3.48
N LYS A 113 -12.60 -6.29 2.61
CA LYS A 113 -12.62 -5.18 1.65
C LYS A 113 -12.53 -3.83 2.34
N ILE A 114 -13.34 -3.63 3.38
CA ILE A 114 -13.37 -2.38 4.13
C ILE A 114 -12.01 -2.13 4.80
N VAL A 115 -11.46 -3.12 5.51
CA VAL A 115 -10.18 -2.96 6.21
C VAL A 115 -9.04 -2.67 5.23
N GLY A 116 -8.98 -3.36 4.09
CA GLY A 116 -7.94 -3.12 3.08
C GLY A 116 -8.05 -1.74 2.41
N GLU A 117 -9.27 -1.24 2.16
CA GLU A 117 -9.48 0.13 1.66
C GLU A 117 -9.03 1.18 2.68
N GLN A 118 -9.35 0.99 3.96
CA GLN A 118 -8.89 1.90 5.02
C GLN A 118 -7.36 1.86 5.15
N ALA A 119 -6.74 0.68 5.14
CA ALA A 119 -5.29 0.55 5.20
C ALA A 119 -4.60 1.33 4.05
N ILE A 120 -5.11 1.21 2.82
CA ILE A 120 -4.61 1.99 1.67
C ILE A 120 -4.79 3.49 1.88
N ARG A 121 -5.95 3.93 2.37
CA ARG A 121 -6.17 5.36 2.67
C ARG A 121 -5.15 5.89 3.67
N LYS A 122 -4.90 5.14 4.73
CA LYS A 122 -3.88 5.45 5.74
C LYS A 122 -2.49 5.53 5.10
N TYR A 123 -2.13 4.53 4.30
CA TYR A 123 -0.83 4.45 3.63
C TYR A 123 -0.56 5.62 2.67
N VAL A 124 -1.60 6.12 2.01
CA VAL A 124 -1.51 7.31 1.15
C VAL A 124 -1.42 8.59 1.98
N ARG A 125 -2.30 8.73 2.98
CA ARG A 125 -2.35 9.88 3.91
C ARG A 125 -1.03 10.07 4.66
N ASP A 126 -0.47 9.00 5.19
CA ASP A 126 0.79 9.02 5.94
C ASP A 126 2.01 9.08 5.00
N GLN A 127 1.76 9.26 3.69
CA GLN A 127 2.77 9.45 2.66
C GLN A 127 3.76 8.28 2.49
N HIS A 128 3.57 7.16 3.19
CA HIS A 128 4.42 5.97 3.06
C HIS A 128 4.51 5.48 1.62
N TRP A 129 3.41 5.57 0.88
CA TRP A 129 3.42 5.24 -0.54
C TRP A 129 4.31 6.14 -1.37
N ARG A 130 4.67 7.37 -0.96
CA ARG A 130 5.59 8.24 -1.71
C ARG A 130 7.04 7.80 -1.57
N HIS A 131 7.37 7.19 -0.43
CA HIS A 131 8.73 6.77 -0.08
C HIS A 131 9.06 5.34 -0.52
N ALA A 132 8.10 4.62 -1.07
CA ALA A 132 8.27 3.25 -1.55
C ALA A 132 9.17 3.18 -2.82
N ASP A 133 10.21 2.35 -2.82
CA ASP A 133 11.01 2.09 -4.03
C ASP A 133 10.29 1.07 -4.92
N PHE A 134 9.76 1.49 -6.06
CA PHE A 134 9.05 0.61 -6.99
C PHE A 134 9.85 0.41 -8.28
N LEU A 135 10.10 -0.86 -8.63
CA LEU A 135 10.79 -1.25 -9.86
C LEU A 135 10.01 -0.81 -11.10
N TYR A 136 8.73 -1.14 -11.15
CA TYR A 136 7.80 -0.68 -12.17
C TYR A 136 7.07 0.52 -11.59
N GLU A 137 7.73 1.68 -11.67
CA GLU A 137 7.22 2.90 -11.07
C GLU A 137 5.76 3.15 -11.46
N PRO A 138 4.85 3.23 -10.49
CA PRO A 138 3.48 3.58 -10.79
C PRO A 138 3.30 5.09 -11.06
N GLY A 139 4.31 5.96 -10.88
CA GLY A 139 4.15 7.41 -10.98
C GLY A 139 3.05 7.91 -10.03
N ARG A 140 1.85 8.15 -10.56
CA ARG A 140 0.62 8.48 -9.81
C ARG A 140 -0.18 7.27 -9.29
N GLY A 141 0.21 6.05 -9.63
CA GLY A 141 -0.70 4.91 -9.68
C GLY A 141 -1.33 4.78 -11.07
N PRO A 142 -2.10 3.70 -11.32
CA PRO A 142 -3.03 3.70 -12.45
C PRO A 142 -3.94 4.93 -12.33
N LEU A 143 -4.13 5.63 -13.44
CA LEU A 143 -5.09 6.72 -13.51
C LEU A 143 -6.47 6.20 -13.08
N GLY A 144 -7.08 6.86 -12.09
CA GLY A 144 -8.38 6.45 -11.56
C GLY A 144 -8.35 5.22 -10.64
N GLY A 145 -7.15 4.72 -10.29
CA GLY A 145 -7.01 3.68 -9.27
C GLY A 145 -7.13 4.21 -7.85
N ILE A 146 -7.15 3.31 -6.87
CA ILE A 146 -7.39 3.67 -5.47
C ILE A 146 -6.33 4.62 -4.90
N ILE A 147 -5.05 4.47 -5.26
CA ILE A 147 -3.98 5.36 -4.80
C ILE A 147 -4.14 6.77 -5.39
N ASP A 148 -4.32 6.88 -6.71
CA ASP A 148 -4.49 8.14 -7.44
C ASP A 148 -5.73 8.90 -6.95
N ASN A 149 -6.87 8.20 -6.82
CA ASN A 149 -8.11 8.79 -6.29
C ASN A 149 -7.95 9.27 -4.85
N THR A 150 -7.28 8.47 -4.00
CA THR A 150 -7.05 8.82 -2.60
C THR A 150 -6.13 10.03 -2.49
N ALA A 151 -5.03 10.05 -3.23
CA ALA A 151 -4.09 11.18 -3.23
C ALA A 151 -4.77 12.46 -3.75
N THR A 152 -5.57 12.36 -4.81
CA THR A 152 -6.37 13.48 -5.35
C THR A 152 -7.34 14.04 -4.32
N GLN A 153 -8.04 13.18 -3.58
CA GLN A 153 -8.96 13.61 -2.53
C GLN A 153 -8.22 14.29 -1.37
N LEU A 154 -7.11 13.73 -0.91
CA LEU A 154 -6.31 14.29 0.17
C LEU A 154 -5.72 15.66 -0.19
N GLU A 155 -5.21 15.83 -1.41
CA GLU A 155 -4.73 17.13 -1.90
C GLU A 155 -5.88 18.15 -2.01
N SER A 156 -7.06 17.71 -2.46
CA SER A 156 -8.26 18.56 -2.48
C SER A 156 -8.71 18.99 -1.08
N ILE A 157 -8.61 18.11 -0.08
CA ILE A 157 -8.92 18.44 1.31
C ILE A 157 -7.88 19.41 1.86
N ALA A 158 -6.60 19.12 1.70
CA ALA A 158 -5.51 19.98 2.17
C ALA A 158 -5.54 21.39 1.54
N ALA A 159 -6.01 21.50 0.29
CA ALA A 159 -6.20 22.81 -0.36
C ALA A 159 -7.33 23.65 0.26
N LEU A 160 -8.33 23.01 0.87
CA LEU A 160 -9.50 23.68 1.47
C LEU A 160 -9.41 23.79 3.00
N ASP A 161 -8.61 22.94 3.63
CA ASP A 161 -8.48 22.84 5.09
C ASP A 161 -7.01 23.04 5.53
N PRO A 162 -6.66 24.26 5.98
CA PRO A 162 -5.31 24.56 6.44
C PRO A 162 -4.86 23.73 7.64
N VAL A 163 -5.79 23.31 8.52
CA VAL A 163 -5.48 22.48 9.69
C VAL A 163 -5.14 21.07 9.25
N PHE A 164 -5.86 20.54 8.26
CA PHE A 164 -5.53 19.27 7.62
C PHE A 164 -4.18 19.32 6.92
N ALA A 165 -3.92 20.39 6.17
CA ALA A 165 -2.66 20.61 5.47
C ALA A 165 -1.46 20.72 6.43
N GLU A 166 -1.63 21.40 7.55
CA GLU A 166 -0.59 21.50 8.58
C GLU A 166 -0.31 20.13 9.23
N HIS A 167 -1.35 19.33 9.44
CA HIS A 167 -1.22 18.04 10.11
C HIS A 167 -0.67 16.92 9.22
N PHE A 168 -1.17 16.80 7.98
CA PHE A 168 -0.85 15.69 7.07
C PHE A 168 -0.01 16.11 5.85
N GLY A 169 0.17 17.40 5.62
CA GLY A 169 0.82 17.94 4.42
C GLY A 169 -0.15 18.29 3.29
N THR A 170 0.39 18.89 2.23
CA THR A 170 -0.38 19.39 1.08
C THR A 170 -0.24 18.56 -0.19
N ARG A 171 0.72 17.63 -0.20
CA ARG A 171 1.12 16.89 -1.40
C ARG A 171 1.18 15.40 -1.12
N PHE A 172 0.26 14.68 -1.75
CA PHE A 172 0.10 13.24 -1.54
C PHE A 172 0.49 12.44 -2.78
N HIS A 173 0.42 13.03 -3.98
CA HIS A 173 1.01 12.45 -5.17
C HIS A 173 2.55 12.44 -5.09
N ARG A 174 3.17 11.44 -5.73
CA ARG A 174 4.60 11.49 -6.05
C ARG A 174 4.86 12.53 -7.13
N ASP A 175 6.08 13.06 -7.13
CA ASP A 175 6.61 13.78 -8.28
C ASP A 175 6.56 12.86 -9.50
N THR A 176 6.07 13.38 -10.62
CA THR A 176 6.16 12.68 -11.89
C THR A 176 7.63 12.48 -12.19
N VAL A 177 8.11 11.24 -12.14
CA VAL A 177 9.39 10.91 -12.72
C VAL A 177 9.22 11.13 -14.22
N ILE A 178 9.88 12.17 -14.73
CA ILE A 178 9.98 12.36 -16.17
C ILE A 178 10.68 11.12 -16.67
N SER A 179 9.91 10.20 -17.26
CA SER A 179 10.43 9.13 -18.08
C SER A 179 11.29 9.82 -19.13
N MET A 180 12.61 9.81 -18.92
CA MET A 180 13.54 10.07 -20.00
C MET A 180 13.30 8.91 -20.97
N SER A 181 12.45 9.15 -21.94
CA SER A 181 12.25 8.29 -23.08
C SER A 181 13.63 7.87 -23.57
N ARG A 182 13.98 6.59 -23.40
CA ARG A 182 15.13 5.97 -24.07
C ARG A 182 14.80 5.94 -25.56
N SER A 183 14.92 7.09 -26.20
CA SER A 183 14.94 7.23 -27.65
C SER A 183 16.35 6.89 -28.13
N GLY A 184 16.48 5.74 -28.83
CA GLY A 184 17.71 5.24 -29.46
C GLY A 184 18.45 4.25 -28.55
N GLU A 185 18.83 3.04 -28.94
CA GLU A 185 19.17 2.54 -30.27
C GLU A 185 18.60 1.13 -30.48
N ARG A 186 17.85 0.94 -31.58
CA ARG A 186 17.96 -0.31 -32.34
C ARG A 186 19.14 -0.10 -33.27
N GLY A 187 20.26 -0.73 -32.96
CA GLY A 187 21.46 -0.75 -33.79
C GLY A 187 21.97 -2.17 -33.91
N LEU A 188 21.59 -2.80 -35.03
CA LEU A 188 22.10 -4.04 -35.65
C LEU A 188 21.78 -5.37 -34.98
#